data_AF-A0A2G2VNH3-F1
#
_entry.id   AF-A0A2G2VNH3-F1
#
_cell.length_a   1.000
_cell.length_b   1.000
_cell.length_c   1.000
_cell.angle_alpha   90.00
_cell.angle_beta   90.00
_cell.angle_gamma   90.00
#
_symmetry.space_group_name_H-M   'P 1'
#
loop_
_entity.id
_entity.type
_entity.pdbx_description
1 polymer ?
#
loop_
_entity_poly.entity_id
_entity_poly.type
_entity_poly.pdbx_seq_one_letter_code
_entity_poly.pdbx_strand_id
1 'polypeptide(L)'
;MIIRSPETEVKILVDRDPVKTFFEEWARPGHFSRTIAKEPDTTTWIWNLHADAHDFDSHTSDLEEISQKDPVHVRLIAHAIWDLHFGQPAVEAFTRGDALGPVNIAYSGVYQWWYTIDIRTNQDLYTGALFLLFLSAISLIAGHLVHAAIHASRGEYVWWNNFLDILPHPQGLGPLLTGLALASLGVITSLVAQLMYSLPTYAFIAQDLTTQAALYTHLQYIAGFIMTGAFAHVDIFIIRYYNPEQNEDNVLARMLDHKEAIISHLSWDNLFLGFHNLGLYVHNNVMLAFGTP
;
A
#
# COMPACT_ATOMS: atom_id res chain seq x y z
N MET A 1 -30.28 3.37 47.47
CA MET A 1 -29.68 4.66 47.07
C MET A 1 -28.94 4.41 45.76
N ILE A 2 -29.40 4.98 44.64
CA ILE A 2 -28.77 4.77 43.33
C ILE A 2 -27.94 6.02 43.03
N ILE A 3 -26.62 5.87 43.00
CA ILE A 3 -25.70 6.93 42.56
C ILE A 3 -25.67 6.87 41.04
N ARG A 4 -26.25 7.87 40.37
CA ARG A 4 -25.99 8.09 38.94
C ARG A 4 -24.65 8.81 38.81
N SER A 5 -23.82 8.39 37.84
CA SER A 5 -22.73 9.23 37.35
C SER A 5 -23.32 10.53 36.79
N PRO A 6 -22.61 11.67 36.84
CA PRO A 6 -22.88 12.75 35.92
C PRO A 6 -22.77 12.22 34.48
N GLU A 7 -23.78 12.48 33.66
CA GLU A 7 -23.68 12.35 32.21
C GLU A 7 -23.01 13.63 31.70
N THR A 8 -21.77 13.53 31.25
CA THR A 8 -21.02 14.67 30.70
C THR A 8 -21.60 15.03 29.33
N GLU A 9 -22.56 15.96 29.29
CA GLU A 9 -23.18 16.45 28.06
C GLU A 9 -22.14 17.20 27.20
N VAL A 10 -21.47 16.47 26.29
CA VAL A 10 -20.44 17.02 25.41
C VAL A 10 -21.08 17.94 24.37
N LYS A 11 -21.15 19.24 24.67
CA LYS A 11 -21.61 20.26 23.73
C LYS A 11 -20.61 20.45 22.60
N ILE A 12 -20.95 19.90 21.45
CA ILE A 12 -20.20 20.09 20.20
C ILE A 12 -20.50 21.52 19.69
N LEU A 13 -19.56 22.43 19.90
CA LEU A 13 -19.57 23.77 19.32
C LEU A 13 -18.88 23.73 17.96
N VAL A 14 -19.53 24.32 16.95
CA VAL A 14 -19.13 24.33 15.53
C VAL A 14 -19.39 25.73 14.99
N ASP A 15 -18.31 26.48 14.79
CA ASP A 15 -18.27 27.79 14.14
C ASP A 15 -18.39 27.66 12.61
N ARG A 16 -18.78 28.73 11.91
CA ARG A 16 -19.10 28.66 10.47
C ARG A 16 -18.04 29.33 9.59
N ASP A 17 -17.64 28.58 8.55
CA ASP A 17 -16.74 29.00 7.46
C ASP A 17 -15.37 29.59 7.90
N PRO A 18 -14.61 28.85 8.74
CA PRO A 18 -13.38 29.32 9.40
C PRO A 18 -12.13 29.40 8.50
N VAL A 19 -12.05 28.59 7.43
CA VAL A 19 -10.94 28.58 6.46
C VAL A 19 -11.55 28.60 5.07
N LYS A 20 -11.29 29.67 4.32
CA LYS A 20 -11.83 29.83 2.97
C LYS A 20 -11.21 28.84 1.99
N THR A 21 -12.06 28.10 1.29
CA THR A 21 -11.68 27.26 0.14
C THR A 21 -11.34 28.15 -1.07
N PHE A 22 -10.05 28.42 -1.27
CA PHE A 22 -9.51 29.28 -2.33
C PHE A 22 -8.28 28.65 -2.99
N PHE A 23 -8.13 28.84 -4.31
CA PHE A 23 -7.03 28.30 -5.10
C PHE A 23 -5.69 29.09 -4.95
N GLU A 24 -5.58 30.04 -4.03
CA GLU A 24 -4.42 30.94 -3.97
C GLU A 24 -3.12 30.23 -3.52
N GLU A 25 -3.21 29.27 -2.59
CA GLU A 25 -2.03 28.45 -2.19
C GLU A 25 -1.65 27.41 -3.25
N TRP A 26 -2.56 27.05 -4.17
CA TRP A 26 -2.23 26.18 -5.31
C TRP A 26 -1.31 26.90 -6.32
N ALA A 27 -1.25 28.23 -6.29
CA ALA A 27 -0.27 29.03 -7.03
C ALA A 27 1.10 29.14 -6.32
N ARG A 28 1.28 28.49 -5.15
CA ARG A 28 2.52 28.51 -4.36
C ARG A 28 3.02 27.08 -4.07
N PRO A 29 3.72 26.42 -5.00
CA PRO A 29 4.34 25.12 -4.73
C PRO A 29 5.33 25.21 -3.55
N GLY A 30 5.32 24.21 -2.67
CA GLY A 30 6.17 24.19 -1.48
C GLY A 30 5.66 25.00 -0.28
N HIS A 31 4.48 25.61 -0.33
CA HIS A 31 3.89 26.39 0.78
C HIS A 31 3.81 25.64 2.12
N PHE A 32 3.72 24.30 2.07
CA PHE A 32 3.66 23.40 3.22
C PHE A 32 4.96 23.32 4.03
N SER A 33 6.13 23.66 3.46
CA SER A 33 7.43 23.53 4.13
C SER A 33 8.29 24.79 4.04
N ARG A 34 8.71 25.30 5.20
CA ARG A 34 9.43 26.59 5.34
C ARG A 34 10.80 26.64 4.67
N THR A 35 11.36 25.51 4.27
CA THR A 35 12.64 25.40 3.53
C THR A 35 12.45 25.52 2.02
N ILE A 36 11.33 25.07 1.47
CA ILE A 36 11.01 25.11 0.04
C ILE A 36 9.95 26.16 -0.35
N ALA A 37 9.28 26.80 0.62
CA ALA A 37 8.40 27.96 0.40
C ALA A 37 9.13 29.25 -0.05
N LYS A 38 10.43 29.16 -0.41
CA LYS A 38 11.21 30.19 -1.08
C LYS A 38 11.40 29.81 -2.54
N GLU A 39 11.56 30.81 -3.41
CA GLU A 39 11.74 30.61 -4.85
C GLU A 39 12.92 29.66 -5.19
N PRO A 40 12.85 28.91 -6.31
CA PRO A 40 13.79 27.84 -6.62
C PRO A 40 15.19 28.34 -7.01
N ASP A 41 16.08 28.48 -6.03
CA ASP A 41 17.50 28.83 -6.23
C ASP A 41 18.29 27.78 -7.05
N THR A 42 17.87 26.52 -7.08
CA THR A 42 18.56 25.41 -7.76
C THR A 42 17.60 24.34 -8.28
N THR A 43 18.04 23.52 -9.25
CA THR A 43 17.25 22.36 -9.72
C THR A 43 17.03 21.28 -8.65
N THR A 44 17.85 21.24 -7.60
CA THR A 44 17.64 20.37 -6.43
C THR A 44 16.34 20.69 -5.71
N TRP A 45 15.87 21.95 -5.73
CA TRP A 45 14.57 22.34 -5.19
C TRP A 45 13.41 21.57 -5.83
N ILE A 46 13.50 21.24 -7.14
CA ILE A 46 12.47 20.48 -7.85
C ILE A 46 12.43 19.03 -7.35
N TRP A 47 13.58 18.42 -7.10
CA TRP A 47 13.66 17.05 -6.58
C TRP A 47 13.20 16.97 -5.12
N ASN A 48 13.60 17.94 -4.30
CA ASN A 48 13.10 18.05 -2.92
C ASN A 48 11.59 18.30 -2.90
N LEU A 49 11.06 19.16 -3.78
CA LEU A 49 9.61 19.37 -3.89
C LEU A 49 8.84 18.07 -4.18
N HIS A 50 9.39 17.12 -4.95
CA HIS A 50 8.74 15.82 -5.20
C HIS A 50 8.96 14.82 -4.06
N ALA A 51 10.14 14.80 -3.43
CA ALA A 51 10.43 13.94 -2.28
C ALA A 51 9.61 14.35 -1.03
N ASP A 52 9.48 15.66 -0.82
CA ASP A 52 8.70 16.28 0.26
C ASP A 52 7.22 16.46 -0.14
N ALA A 53 6.79 16.15 -1.38
CA ALA A 53 5.37 16.18 -1.77
C ALA A 53 4.60 14.97 -1.27
N HIS A 54 5.18 13.77 -1.38
CA HIS A 54 4.53 12.54 -0.89
C HIS A 54 4.73 12.32 0.61
N ASP A 55 5.32 13.32 1.29
CA ASP A 55 4.94 13.75 2.65
C ASP A 55 3.53 14.42 2.61
N PHE A 56 2.55 13.66 2.10
CA PHE A 56 1.10 13.93 1.90
C PHE A 56 0.58 14.62 0.60
N ASP A 57 0.83 13.94 -0.54
CA ASP A 57 0.10 13.93 -1.84
C ASP A 57 0.47 12.57 -2.55
N SER A 58 0.06 12.09 -3.75
CA SER A 58 -0.85 12.50 -4.84
C SER A 58 -1.58 11.25 -5.38
N HIS A 59 -2.92 11.25 -5.50
CA HIS A 59 -3.74 11.52 -6.70
C HIS A 59 -3.85 10.41 -7.81
N THR A 60 -5.03 9.75 -7.84
CA THR A 60 -5.93 9.33 -8.98
C THR A 60 -5.36 8.57 -10.21
N SER A 61 -6.13 7.97 -11.16
CA SER A 61 -7.59 7.78 -11.40
C SER A 61 -7.88 6.59 -12.33
N ASP A 62 -9.14 6.14 -12.36
CA ASP A 62 -9.72 4.94 -13.01
C ASP A 62 -9.79 4.92 -14.57
N LEU A 63 -9.97 3.72 -15.18
CA LEU A 63 -11.25 3.28 -15.82
C LEU A 63 -11.21 1.87 -16.53
N GLU A 64 -12.41 1.38 -16.91
CA GLU A 64 -12.82 0.04 -17.43
C GLU A 64 -12.59 -0.21 -18.96
N GLU A 65 -12.99 -1.30 -19.67
CA GLU A 65 -13.98 -2.39 -19.45
C GLU A 65 -13.70 -3.69 -20.28
N ILE A 66 -14.64 -4.67 -20.18
CA ILE A 66 -14.97 -5.83 -21.05
C ILE A 66 -14.27 -7.19 -20.83
N SER A 67 -15.06 -8.20 -20.40
CA SER A 67 -15.02 -9.59 -20.92
C SER A 67 -16.27 -10.40 -20.49
N GLN A 68 -16.89 -11.17 -21.40
CA GLN A 68 -17.97 -12.13 -21.09
C GLN A 68 -18.03 -13.31 -22.07
N LYS A 69 -17.15 -14.33 -21.91
CA LYS A 69 -17.21 -15.62 -22.63
C LYS A 69 -16.68 -16.80 -21.77
N ASP A 70 -16.82 -18.02 -22.29
CA ASP A 70 -16.53 -19.32 -21.66
C ASP A 70 -15.24 -19.36 -20.79
N PRO A 71 -15.37 -19.64 -19.47
CA PRO A 71 -14.25 -19.60 -18.52
C PRO A 71 -13.22 -20.73 -18.67
N VAL A 72 -13.48 -21.74 -19.52
CA VAL A 72 -12.53 -22.86 -19.74
C VAL A 72 -11.64 -22.62 -20.96
N HIS A 73 -12.13 -21.89 -21.98
CA HIS A 73 -11.44 -21.74 -23.26
C HIS A 73 -11.11 -20.29 -23.65
N VAL A 74 -11.77 -19.28 -23.08
CA VAL A 74 -11.50 -17.87 -23.40
C VAL A 74 -10.52 -17.27 -22.41
N ARG A 75 -9.49 -16.61 -22.95
CA ARG A 75 -8.56 -15.80 -22.15
C ARG A 75 -9.25 -14.50 -21.75
N LEU A 76 -9.29 -14.25 -20.45
CA LEU A 76 -9.89 -13.08 -19.83
C LEU A 76 -9.25 -11.80 -20.37
N ILE A 77 -10.04 -10.77 -20.68
CA ILE A 77 -9.54 -9.47 -21.15
C ILE A 77 -9.45 -8.50 -19.96
N ALA A 78 -8.36 -7.75 -19.87
CA ALA A 78 -8.14 -6.73 -18.84
C ALA A 78 -8.70 -5.37 -19.26
N HIS A 79 -8.29 -4.92 -20.45
CA HIS A 79 -8.71 -3.66 -21.07
C HIS A 79 -8.34 -3.69 -22.57
N ALA A 80 -8.95 -2.81 -23.35
CA ALA A 80 -8.56 -2.55 -24.74
C ALA A 80 -7.24 -1.76 -24.81
N ILE A 81 -6.50 -1.92 -25.90
CA ILE A 81 -5.27 -1.18 -26.20
C ILE A 81 -5.61 -0.07 -27.21
N TRP A 82 -5.29 1.18 -26.87
CA TRP A 82 -5.40 2.31 -27.78
C TRP A 82 -4.06 3.04 -27.89
N ASP A 83 -3.16 2.51 -28.73
CA ASP A 83 -1.88 3.13 -29.06
C ASP A 83 -1.84 3.49 -30.55
N LEU A 84 -1.63 4.79 -30.83
CA LEU A 84 -1.57 5.34 -32.18
C LEU A 84 -0.33 4.86 -32.96
N HIS A 85 0.68 4.31 -32.28
CA HIS A 85 1.91 3.80 -32.90
C HIS A 85 1.80 2.32 -33.31
N PHE A 86 0.70 1.63 -33.01
CA PHE A 86 0.48 0.24 -33.42
C PHE A 86 0.29 0.16 -34.95
N GLY A 87 1.35 -0.22 -35.66
CA GLY A 87 1.25 -0.68 -37.04
C GLY A 87 0.38 -1.93 -37.15
N GLN A 88 -0.21 -2.16 -38.33
CA GLN A 88 -1.15 -3.26 -38.61
C GLN A 88 -0.74 -4.64 -38.03
N PRO A 89 0.54 -5.10 -38.10
CA PRO A 89 0.92 -6.39 -37.52
C PRO A 89 0.80 -6.46 -35.99
N ALA A 90 0.94 -5.33 -35.29
CA ALA A 90 0.73 -5.26 -33.84
C ALA A 90 -0.77 -5.30 -33.50
N VAL A 91 -1.60 -4.56 -34.25
CA VAL A 91 -3.07 -4.62 -34.12
C VAL A 91 -3.56 -6.07 -34.27
N GLU A 92 -3.10 -6.77 -35.30
CA GLU A 92 -3.44 -8.18 -35.56
C GLU A 92 -2.88 -9.11 -34.46
N ALA A 93 -1.62 -8.93 -34.03
CA ALA A 93 -1.01 -9.77 -33.01
C ALA A 93 -1.62 -9.61 -31.59
N PHE A 94 -2.22 -8.47 -31.28
CA PHE A 94 -2.90 -8.20 -30.00
C PHE A 94 -4.43 -8.34 -30.04
N THR A 95 -5.04 -8.44 -31.22
CA THR A 95 -6.48 -8.74 -31.34
C THR A 95 -6.73 -10.22 -31.04
N ARG A 96 -7.25 -10.52 -29.85
CA ARG A 96 -7.35 -11.88 -29.28
C ARG A 96 -8.69 -12.10 -28.60
N GLY A 97 -9.10 -13.36 -28.44
CA GLY A 97 -10.31 -13.73 -27.67
C GLY A 97 -11.62 -13.22 -28.29
N ASP A 98 -11.74 -13.23 -29.62
CA ASP A 98 -12.86 -12.67 -30.39
C ASP A 98 -13.12 -11.16 -30.16
N ALA A 99 -12.15 -10.41 -29.63
CA ALA A 99 -12.26 -8.96 -29.50
C ALA A 99 -12.31 -8.27 -30.88
N LEU A 100 -12.97 -7.11 -30.95
CA LEU A 100 -13.04 -6.27 -32.17
C LEU A 100 -11.76 -5.44 -32.42
N GLY A 101 -10.72 -5.60 -31.59
CA GLY A 101 -9.47 -4.85 -31.64
C GLY A 101 -8.45 -5.38 -30.62
N PRO A 102 -7.30 -4.71 -30.50
CA PRO A 102 -6.20 -5.18 -29.66
C PRO A 102 -6.51 -5.07 -28.17
N VAL A 103 -6.18 -6.12 -27.41
CA VAL A 103 -6.57 -6.27 -26.00
C VAL A 103 -5.45 -6.86 -25.16
N ASN A 104 -5.36 -6.42 -23.89
CA ASN A 104 -4.53 -7.06 -22.89
C ASN A 104 -5.28 -8.21 -22.19
N ILE A 105 -4.56 -9.27 -21.83
CA ILE A 105 -5.10 -10.43 -21.10
C ILE A 105 -5.01 -10.16 -19.60
N ALA A 106 -6.09 -10.44 -18.86
CA ALA A 106 -6.13 -10.28 -17.40
C ALA A 106 -5.47 -11.46 -16.69
N TYR A 107 -4.54 -11.16 -15.78
CA TYR A 107 -3.87 -12.12 -14.91
C TYR A 107 -4.05 -11.81 -13.41
N SER A 108 -5.03 -10.95 -13.08
CA SER A 108 -5.31 -10.44 -11.73
C SER A 108 -6.31 -11.28 -10.93
N GLY A 109 -6.86 -12.36 -11.51
CA GLY A 109 -7.83 -13.24 -10.83
C GLY A 109 -9.23 -12.65 -10.61
N VAL A 110 -9.49 -11.40 -11.01
CA VAL A 110 -10.75 -10.69 -10.70
C VAL A 110 -11.98 -11.39 -11.26
N TYR A 111 -11.90 -11.97 -12.46
CA TYR A 111 -13.02 -12.71 -13.06
C TYR A 111 -13.33 -14.01 -12.31
N GLN A 112 -12.30 -14.75 -11.87
CA GLN A 112 -12.47 -15.95 -11.06
C GLN A 112 -13.08 -15.59 -9.69
N TRP A 113 -12.66 -14.48 -9.08
CA TRP A 113 -13.25 -13.94 -7.86
C TRP A 113 -14.71 -13.54 -8.05
N TRP A 114 -15.02 -12.65 -9.01
CA TRP A 114 -16.37 -12.20 -9.36
C TRP A 114 -17.31 -13.37 -9.64
N TYR A 115 -16.85 -14.36 -10.42
CA TYR A 115 -17.62 -15.56 -10.70
C TYR A 115 -17.93 -16.37 -9.44
N THR A 116 -17.01 -16.42 -8.48
CA THR A 116 -17.15 -17.14 -7.21
C THR A 116 -18.12 -16.43 -6.25
N ILE A 117 -18.20 -15.10 -6.28
CA ILE A 117 -19.15 -14.30 -5.46
C ILE A 117 -20.50 -14.03 -6.16
N ASP A 118 -20.85 -14.87 -7.15
CA ASP A 118 -22.12 -14.86 -7.90
C ASP A 118 -22.42 -13.58 -8.72
N ILE A 119 -21.39 -12.84 -9.15
CA ILE A 119 -21.54 -11.80 -10.19
C ILE A 119 -21.73 -12.50 -11.56
N ARG A 120 -22.71 -12.02 -12.35
CA ARG A 120 -23.12 -12.68 -13.61
C ARG A 120 -23.25 -11.76 -14.81
N THR A 121 -23.46 -10.45 -14.61
CA THR A 121 -23.74 -9.47 -15.66
C THR A 121 -22.91 -8.19 -15.50
N ASN A 122 -22.69 -7.46 -16.60
CA ASN A 122 -22.06 -6.14 -16.58
C ASN A 122 -22.90 -5.13 -15.77
N GLN A 123 -24.22 -5.33 -15.65
CA GLN A 123 -25.07 -4.48 -14.80
C GLN A 123 -24.73 -4.65 -13.31
N ASP A 124 -24.38 -5.86 -12.86
CA ASP A 124 -23.94 -6.11 -11.49
C ASP A 124 -22.61 -5.39 -11.21
N LEU A 125 -21.64 -5.52 -12.14
CA LEU A 125 -20.33 -4.85 -12.08
C LEU A 125 -20.49 -3.32 -12.05
N TYR A 126 -21.24 -2.75 -13.00
CA TYR A 126 -21.49 -1.32 -13.08
C TYR A 126 -22.21 -0.76 -11.84
N THR A 127 -23.17 -1.51 -11.28
CA THR A 127 -23.84 -1.13 -10.03
C THR A 127 -22.87 -1.17 -8.84
N GLY A 128 -21.97 -2.17 -8.80
CA GLY A 128 -20.88 -2.24 -7.83
C GLY A 128 -19.87 -1.10 -7.96
N ALA A 129 -19.49 -0.74 -9.19
CA ALA A 129 -18.58 0.37 -9.49
C ALA A 129 -19.19 1.72 -9.05
N LEU A 130 -20.45 1.99 -9.37
CA LEU A 130 -21.16 3.18 -8.88
C LEU A 130 -21.28 3.20 -7.35
N PHE A 131 -21.50 2.05 -6.70
CA PHE A 131 -21.52 1.97 -5.24
C PHE A 131 -20.14 2.27 -4.62
N LEU A 132 -19.06 1.74 -5.19
CA LEU A 132 -17.69 2.03 -4.74
C LEU A 132 -17.29 3.49 -4.99
N LEU A 133 -17.71 4.08 -6.12
CA LEU A 133 -17.52 5.50 -6.42
C LEU A 133 -18.28 6.39 -5.42
N PHE A 134 -19.52 6.03 -5.06
CA PHE A 134 -20.30 6.71 -4.03
C PHE A 134 -19.68 6.58 -2.63
N LEU A 135 -19.16 5.40 -2.29
CA LEU A 135 -18.44 5.16 -1.04
C LEU A 135 -17.13 5.97 -0.99
N SER A 136 -16.39 6.03 -2.10
CA SER A 136 -15.20 6.89 -2.25
C SER A 136 -15.53 8.37 -2.07
N ALA A 137 -16.62 8.86 -2.68
CA ALA A 137 -17.09 10.23 -2.48
C ALA A 137 -17.48 10.51 -1.01
N ILE A 138 -18.12 9.55 -0.32
CA ILE A 138 -18.37 9.65 1.13
C ILE A 138 -17.05 9.69 1.91
N SER A 139 -16.07 8.85 1.59
CA SER A 139 -14.75 8.85 2.25
C SER A 139 -13.99 10.15 2.06
N LEU A 140 -14.05 10.76 0.86
CA LEU A 140 -13.46 12.08 0.59
C LEU A 140 -14.15 13.20 1.40
N ILE A 141 -15.49 13.22 1.41
CA ILE A 141 -16.27 14.20 2.18
C ILE A 141 -16.03 14.01 3.69
N ALA A 142 -16.00 12.78 4.19
CA ALA A 142 -15.72 12.47 5.58
C ALA A 142 -14.28 12.85 5.97
N GLY A 143 -13.30 12.57 5.10
CA GLY A 143 -11.91 12.98 5.30
C GLY A 143 -11.76 14.49 5.43
N HIS A 144 -12.37 15.26 4.53
CA HIS A 144 -12.42 16.72 4.60
C HIS A 144 -13.16 17.23 5.85
N LEU A 145 -14.32 16.64 6.17
CA LEU A 145 -15.16 17.10 7.27
C LEU A 145 -14.53 16.83 8.64
N VAL A 146 -13.94 15.66 8.85
CA VAL A 146 -13.28 15.29 10.12
C VAL A 146 -12.03 16.14 10.34
N HIS A 147 -11.11 16.20 9.37
CA HIS A 147 -9.77 16.75 9.61
C HIS A 147 -9.66 18.26 9.35
N ALA A 148 -10.42 18.82 8.39
CA ALA A 148 -10.39 20.24 8.08
C ALA A 148 -11.58 21.00 8.70
N ALA A 149 -12.81 20.63 8.33
CA ALA A 149 -13.99 21.43 8.69
C ALA A 149 -14.27 21.45 10.20
N ILE A 150 -14.24 20.28 10.87
CA ILE A 150 -14.52 20.18 12.31
C ILE A 150 -13.46 20.91 13.14
N HIS A 151 -12.16 20.67 12.95
CA HIS A 151 -11.12 21.37 13.72
C HIS A 151 -11.19 22.88 13.54
N ALA A 152 -11.27 23.36 12.29
CA ALA A 152 -11.36 24.80 12.04
C ALA A 152 -12.63 25.40 12.68
N SER A 153 -13.75 24.66 12.70
CA SER A 153 -14.99 25.08 13.36
C SER A 153 -14.91 25.13 14.90
N ARG A 154 -13.82 24.69 15.52
CA ARG A 154 -13.60 24.80 16.97
C ARG A 154 -12.73 26.01 17.33
N GLY A 155 -12.40 26.85 16.35
CA GLY A 155 -11.41 27.91 16.47
C GLY A 155 -9.97 27.40 16.54
N GLU A 156 -9.76 26.10 16.32
CA GLU A 156 -8.42 25.48 16.28
C GLU A 156 -7.77 25.81 14.93
N TYR A 157 -6.55 26.34 14.94
CA TYR A 157 -5.82 26.64 13.72
C TYR A 157 -5.44 25.32 13.02
N VAL A 158 -6.08 25.02 11.88
CA VAL A 158 -5.83 23.76 11.15
C VAL A 158 -4.46 23.80 10.51
N TRP A 159 -3.55 23.02 11.08
CA TRP A 159 -2.20 22.80 10.62
C TRP A 159 -1.84 21.32 10.80
N TRP A 160 -0.81 20.86 10.08
CA TRP A 160 -0.41 19.45 10.02
C TRP A 160 -0.16 18.78 11.38
N ASN A 161 0.19 19.55 12.40
CA ASN A 161 0.32 19.09 13.79
C ASN A 161 -0.97 18.42 14.30
N ASN A 162 -2.15 18.97 13.97
CA ASN A 162 -3.42 18.53 14.54
C ASN A 162 -3.78 17.08 14.14
N PHE A 163 -3.33 16.65 12.94
CA PHE A 163 -3.46 15.27 12.45
C PHE A 163 -2.65 14.24 13.29
N LEU A 164 -1.61 14.69 14.00
CA LEU A 164 -0.71 13.84 14.78
C LEU A 164 -0.93 13.98 16.29
N ASP A 165 -1.22 15.20 16.75
CA ASP A 165 -1.40 15.52 18.18
C ASP A 165 -2.82 15.18 18.68
N ILE A 166 -3.84 15.19 17.81
CA ILE A 166 -5.23 14.87 18.16
C ILE A 166 -5.60 13.50 17.57
N LEU A 167 -5.00 12.44 18.13
CA LEU A 167 -5.40 11.07 17.83
C LEU A 167 -6.87 10.81 18.27
N PRO A 168 -7.61 9.92 17.57
CA PRO A 168 -8.90 9.40 18.05
C PRO A 168 -8.81 8.65 19.38
N HIS A 169 -7.60 8.25 19.80
CA HIS A 169 -7.29 7.62 21.08
C HIS A 169 -5.90 8.09 21.55
N PRO A 170 -5.73 8.59 22.79
CA PRO A 170 -4.47 9.21 23.21
C PRO A 170 -3.33 8.19 23.38
N GLN A 171 -2.24 8.34 22.62
CA GLN A 171 -0.84 8.04 22.99
C GLN A 171 0.11 8.27 21.80
N GLY A 172 1.26 8.91 22.03
CA GLY A 172 2.25 9.30 21.01
C GLY A 172 3.13 8.16 20.48
N LEU A 173 2.51 7.03 20.10
CA LEU A 173 3.19 5.80 19.64
C LEU A 173 3.05 5.55 18.13
N GLY A 174 2.49 6.50 17.37
CA GLY A 174 2.13 6.38 15.95
C GLY A 174 3.17 5.67 15.07
N PRO A 175 4.41 6.16 14.93
CA PRO A 175 5.41 5.55 14.05
C PRO A 175 5.76 4.09 14.40
N LEU A 176 5.81 3.73 15.68
CA LEU A 176 6.06 2.35 16.11
C LEU A 176 4.85 1.46 15.82
N LEU A 177 3.63 1.96 16.03
CA LEU A 177 2.41 1.26 15.68
C LEU A 177 2.27 1.07 14.15
N THR A 178 2.66 2.06 13.35
CA THR A 178 2.75 1.95 11.88
C THR A 178 3.79 0.89 11.48
N GLY A 179 4.99 0.89 12.07
CA GLY A 179 6.00 -0.14 11.83
C GLY A 179 5.52 -1.56 12.17
N LEU A 180 4.87 -1.73 13.33
CA LEU A 180 4.31 -3.02 13.76
C LEU A 180 3.10 -3.45 12.91
N ALA A 181 2.26 -2.51 12.46
CA ALA A 181 1.13 -2.77 11.57
C ALA A 181 1.63 -3.18 10.18
N LEU A 182 2.66 -2.52 9.63
CA LEU A 182 3.32 -2.90 8.39
C LEU A 182 3.97 -4.29 8.51
N ALA A 183 4.73 -4.57 9.58
CA ALA A 183 5.32 -5.90 9.80
C ALA A 183 4.25 -7.00 9.83
N SER A 184 3.15 -6.76 10.57
CA SER A 184 2.02 -7.69 10.66
C SER A 184 1.33 -7.88 9.31
N LEU A 185 1.09 -6.77 8.58
CA LEU A 185 0.48 -6.80 7.25
C LEU A 185 1.37 -7.55 6.25
N GLY A 186 2.68 -7.32 6.24
CA GLY A 186 3.62 -8.01 5.34
C GLY A 186 3.64 -9.53 5.57
N VAL A 187 3.62 -9.98 6.83
CA VAL A 187 3.46 -11.41 7.17
C VAL A 187 2.12 -11.95 6.64
N ILE A 188 1.02 -11.20 6.84
CA ILE A 188 -0.32 -11.60 6.35
C ILE A 188 -0.35 -11.66 4.81
N THR A 189 0.21 -10.68 4.10
CA THR A 189 0.29 -10.67 2.63
C THR A 189 1.09 -11.86 2.08
N SER A 190 2.23 -12.18 2.70
CA SER A 190 3.02 -13.36 2.32
C SER A 190 2.29 -14.67 2.60
N LEU A 191 1.60 -14.76 3.75
CA LEU A 191 0.77 -15.91 4.11
C LEU A 191 -0.40 -16.09 3.14
N VAL A 192 -1.07 -15.00 2.74
CA VAL A 192 -2.13 -15.01 1.71
C VAL A 192 -1.59 -15.50 0.37
N ALA A 193 -0.37 -15.10 -0.03
CA ALA A 193 0.28 -15.63 -1.24
C ALA A 193 0.45 -17.16 -1.17
N GLN A 194 1.01 -17.68 -0.06
CA GLN A 194 1.21 -19.12 0.15
C GLN A 194 -0.12 -19.89 0.17
N LEU A 195 -1.14 -19.36 0.86
CA LEU A 195 -2.46 -19.99 0.98
C LEU A 195 -3.24 -19.97 -0.33
N MET A 196 -3.27 -18.86 -1.07
CA MET A 196 -3.99 -18.78 -2.36
C MET A 196 -3.38 -19.69 -3.44
N TYR A 197 -2.07 -19.93 -3.40
CA TYR A 197 -1.41 -20.88 -4.31
C TYR A 197 -1.66 -22.33 -3.91
N SER A 198 -1.53 -22.67 -2.62
CA SER A 198 -1.67 -24.07 -2.14
C SER A 198 -3.12 -24.53 -1.94
N LEU A 199 -4.05 -23.60 -1.69
CA LEU A 199 -5.48 -23.84 -1.48
C LEU A 199 -6.30 -22.87 -2.36
N PRO A 200 -6.44 -23.13 -3.67
CA PRO A 200 -7.17 -22.25 -4.60
C PRO A 200 -8.63 -22.00 -4.16
N THR A 201 -8.94 -20.77 -3.78
CA THR A 201 -10.24 -20.37 -3.19
C THR A 201 -11.29 -19.96 -4.22
N TYR A 202 -10.90 -19.66 -5.46
CA TYR A 202 -11.80 -19.20 -6.51
C TYR A 202 -12.04 -20.28 -7.58
N ALA A 203 -13.24 -20.28 -8.15
CA ALA A 203 -13.60 -21.19 -9.23
C ALA A 203 -12.64 -21.04 -10.43
N PHE A 204 -12.26 -22.18 -11.03
CA PHE A 204 -11.38 -22.31 -12.20
C PHE A 204 -9.94 -21.75 -12.06
N ILE A 205 -9.60 -20.98 -11.02
CA ILE A 205 -8.26 -20.39 -10.88
C ILE A 205 -7.15 -21.45 -10.78
N ALA A 206 -7.47 -22.64 -10.27
CA ALA A 206 -6.60 -23.82 -10.23
C ALA A 206 -6.09 -24.26 -11.63
N GLN A 207 -6.78 -23.88 -12.71
CA GLN A 207 -6.44 -24.20 -14.10
C GLN A 207 -5.66 -23.06 -14.79
N ASP A 208 -5.81 -21.82 -14.33
CA ASP A 208 -5.05 -20.66 -14.83
C ASP A 208 -3.72 -20.50 -14.08
N LEU A 209 -2.71 -21.23 -14.56
CA LEU A 209 -1.35 -21.19 -14.06
C LEU A 209 -0.69 -19.79 -14.19
N THR A 210 -1.16 -18.94 -15.12
CA THR A 210 -0.55 -17.62 -15.34
C THR A 210 -1.06 -16.63 -14.30
N THR A 211 -2.36 -16.63 -14.03
CA THR A 211 -2.97 -15.87 -12.92
C THR A 211 -2.43 -16.33 -11.56
N GLN A 212 -2.25 -17.64 -11.32
CA GLN A 212 -1.61 -18.13 -10.09
C GLN A 212 -0.19 -17.57 -9.91
N ALA A 213 0.66 -17.71 -10.94
CA ALA A 213 2.04 -17.22 -10.90
C ALA A 213 2.11 -15.70 -10.72
N ALA A 214 1.23 -14.95 -11.39
CA ALA A 214 1.11 -13.50 -11.24
C ALA A 214 0.69 -13.11 -9.82
N LEU A 215 -0.39 -13.66 -9.27
CA LEU A 215 -0.88 -13.35 -7.93
C LEU A 215 0.12 -13.71 -6.83
N TYR A 216 0.72 -14.91 -6.88
CA TYR A 216 1.74 -15.32 -5.91
C TYR A 216 2.93 -14.34 -5.94
N THR A 217 3.46 -14.05 -7.14
CA THR A 217 4.61 -13.15 -7.29
C THR A 217 4.28 -11.73 -6.83
N HIS A 218 3.13 -11.19 -7.25
CA HIS A 218 2.65 -9.86 -6.88
C HIS A 218 2.52 -9.69 -5.36
N LEU A 219 1.86 -10.62 -4.69
CA LEU A 219 1.70 -10.58 -3.23
C LEU A 219 3.03 -10.75 -2.49
N GLN A 220 3.96 -11.59 -2.98
CA GLN A 220 5.28 -11.73 -2.35
C GLN A 220 6.15 -10.48 -2.52
N TYR A 221 6.09 -9.79 -3.66
CA TYR A 221 6.78 -8.49 -3.82
C TYR A 221 6.17 -7.42 -2.92
N ILE A 222 4.83 -7.34 -2.83
CA ILE A 222 4.15 -6.40 -1.91
C ILE A 222 4.54 -6.71 -0.46
N ALA A 223 4.53 -7.98 -0.04
CA ALA A 223 4.96 -8.39 1.30
C ALA A 223 6.41 -7.99 1.59
N GLY A 224 7.31 -8.15 0.62
CA GLY A 224 8.70 -7.70 0.71
C GLY A 224 8.83 -6.20 0.90
N PHE A 225 8.17 -5.38 0.06
CA PHE A 225 8.17 -3.92 0.18
C PHE A 225 7.57 -3.45 1.51
N ILE A 226 6.43 -4.01 1.93
CA ILE A 226 5.78 -3.69 3.21
C ILE A 226 6.69 -4.06 4.40
N MET A 227 7.35 -5.22 4.36
CA MET A 227 8.28 -5.64 5.40
C MET A 227 9.53 -4.73 5.46
N THR A 228 10.10 -4.34 4.33
CA THR A 228 11.21 -3.36 4.29
C THR A 228 10.76 -2.00 4.82
N GLY A 229 9.55 -1.54 4.47
CA GLY A 229 8.95 -0.33 5.02
C GLY A 229 8.73 -0.40 6.53
N ALA A 230 8.36 -1.56 7.07
CA ALA A 230 8.21 -1.77 8.51
C ALA A 230 9.51 -1.49 9.29
N PHE A 231 10.65 -2.02 8.82
CA PHE A 231 11.96 -1.72 9.41
C PHE A 231 12.35 -0.25 9.25
N ALA A 232 12.10 0.36 8.08
CA ALA A 232 12.36 1.79 7.89
C ALA A 232 11.55 2.69 8.85
N HIS A 233 10.28 2.34 9.12
CA HIS A 233 9.46 3.05 10.12
C HIS A 233 9.94 2.82 11.56
N VAL A 234 10.51 1.65 11.88
CA VAL A 234 11.17 1.40 13.18
C VAL A 234 12.44 2.23 13.32
N ASP A 235 13.27 2.36 12.28
CA ASP A 235 14.46 3.23 12.31
C ASP A 235 14.06 4.70 12.47
N ILE A 236 13.02 5.16 11.77
CA ILE A 236 12.45 6.52 11.95
C ILE A 236 11.96 6.72 13.39
N PHE A 237 11.34 5.71 14.02
CA PHE A 237 10.95 5.76 15.43
C PHE A 237 12.17 5.88 16.35
N ILE A 238 13.21 5.04 16.16
CA ILE A 238 14.44 5.05 16.96
C ILE A 238 15.18 6.39 16.83
N ILE A 239 15.20 7.01 15.65
CA ILE A 239 15.92 8.27 15.40
C ILE A 239 15.14 9.50 15.87
N ARG A 240 13.81 9.56 15.67
CA ARG A 240 13.01 10.78 15.91
C ARG A 240 12.18 10.77 17.21
N TYR A 241 11.87 9.61 17.78
CA TYR A 241 10.85 9.48 18.84
C TYR A 241 11.29 8.66 20.07
N TYR A 242 12.35 7.86 19.99
CA TYR A 242 12.85 7.11 21.14
C TYR A 242 13.54 8.03 22.17
N ASN A 243 13.01 8.05 23.41
CA ASN A 243 13.63 8.70 24.55
C ASN A 243 14.17 7.64 25.54
N PRO A 244 15.48 7.57 25.81
CA PRO A 244 16.05 6.59 26.74
C PRO A 244 15.53 6.74 28.18
N GLU A 245 15.29 7.96 28.66
CA GLU A 245 14.78 8.23 30.03
C GLU A 245 13.37 7.66 30.25
N GLN A 246 12.58 7.54 29.18
CA GLN A 246 11.24 6.95 29.21
C GLN A 246 11.23 5.44 28.96
N ASN A 247 12.39 4.85 28.65
CA ASN A 247 12.55 3.44 28.26
C ASN A 247 13.53 2.67 29.14
N GLU A 248 14.00 3.25 30.25
CA GLU A 248 14.93 2.63 31.21
C GLU A 248 14.47 1.23 31.66
N ASP A 249 15.42 0.28 31.72
CA ASP A 249 15.26 -1.14 32.04
C ASP A 249 14.23 -1.95 31.21
N ASN A 250 13.59 -1.36 30.20
CA ASN A 250 12.56 -2.02 29.41
C ASN A 250 13.14 -2.98 28.34
N VAL A 251 12.27 -3.75 27.69
CA VAL A 251 12.67 -4.78 26.70
C VAL A 251 13.39 -4.18 25.49
N LEU A 252 13.03 -2.96 25.07
CA LEU A 252 13.66 -2.28 23.94
C LEU A 252 15.06 -1.75 24.31
N ALA A 253 15.22 -1.12 25.48
CA ALA A 253 16.53 -0.69 25.98
C ALA A 253 17.50 -1.89 26.09
N ARG A 254 17.06 -2.96 26.76
CA ARG A 254 17.85 -4.20 26.93
C ARG A 254 18.18 -4.92 25.62
N MET A 255 17.38 -4.74 24.57
CA MET A 255 17.72 -5.22 23.22
C MET A 255 18.81 -4.35 22.58
N LEU A 256 18.73 -3.03 22.73
CA LEU A 256 19.73 -2.08 22.21
C LEU A 256 21.09 -2.21 22.91
N ASP A 257 21.11 -2.49 24.22
CA ASP A 257 22.33 -2.80 24.99
C ASP A 257 23.06 -4.07 24.51
N HIS A 258 22.33 -4.97 23.85
CA HIS A 258 22.84 -6.24 23.33
C HIS A 258 22.88 -6.30 21.80
N LYS A 259 22.68 -5.17 21.10
CA LYS A 259 22.63 -5.09 19.63
C LYS A 259 23.83 -5.72 18.94
N GLU A 260 25.04 -5.55 19.46
CA GLU A 260 26.27 -6.11 18.88
C GLU A 260 26.27 -7.64 18.92
N ALA A 261 25.70 -8.24 19.98
CA ALA A 261 25.53 -9.69 20.08
C ALA A 261 24.48 -10.18 19.09
N ILE A 262 23.35 -9.47 18.93
CA ILE A 262 22.29 -9.81 17.98
C ILE A 262 22.80 -9.75 16.54
N ILE A 263 23.49 -8.66 16.17
CA ILE A 263 24.06 -8.44 14.83
C ILE A 263 25.15 -9.47 14.52
N SER A 264 26.03 -9.79 15.46
CA SER A 264 27.09 -10.79 15.23
C SER A 264 26.57 -12.22 15.09
N HIS A 265 25.53 -12.62 15.83
CA HIS A 265 24.89 -13.93 15.63
C HIS A 265 24.18 -13.99 14.26
N LEU A 266 23.38 -12.97 13.90
CA LEU A 266 22.74 -12.91 12.59
C LEU A 266 23.75 -12.86 11.43
N SER A 267 24.91 -12.23 11.62
CA SER A 267 26.01 -12.26 10.66
C SER A 267 26.60 -13.66 10.50
N TRP A 268 26.80 -14.39 11.61
CA TRP A 268 27.25 -15.79 11.59
C TRP A 268 26.23 -16.72 10.93
N ASP A 269 24.93 -16.59 11.24
CA ASP A 269 23.85 -17.37 10.62
C ASP A 269 23.79 -17.14 9.11
N ASN A 270 23.89 -15.88 8.66
CA ASN A 270 23.91 -15.54 7.24
C ASN A 270 25.15 -16.11 6.51
N LEU A 271 26.32 -16.08 7.14
CA LEU A 271 27.53 -16.72 6.58
C LEU A 271 27.39 -18.25 6.54
N PHE A 272 26.88 -18.86 7.61
CA PHE A 272 26.65 -20.30 7.69
C PHE A 272 25.68 -20.77 6.60
N LEU A 273 24.52 -20.12 6.48
CA LEU A 273 23.52 -20.41 5.44
C LEU A 273 24.08 -20.13 4.04
N GLY A 274 24.85 -19.05 3.85
CA GLY A 274 25.51 -18.74 2.58
C GLY A 274 26.43 -19.88 2.11
N PHE A 275 27.34 -20.34 2.97
CA PHE A 275 28.24 -21.45 2.65
C PHE A 275 27.51 -22.78 2.45
N HIS A 276 26.54 -23.12 3.31
CA HIS A 276 25.86 -24.43 3.26
C HIS A 276 24.71 -24.50 2.25
N ASN A 277 24.29 -23.38 1.66
CA ASN A 277 23.30 -23.34 0.58
C ASN A 277 24.00 -23.12 -0.78
N LEU A 278 24.55 -21.92 -1.02
CA LEU A 278 25.20 -21.59 -2.30
C LEU A 278 26.44 -22.45 -2.56
N GLY A 279 27.20 -22.79 -1.51
CA GLY A 279 28.36 -23.69 -1.64
C GLY A 279 28.00 -25.08 -2.15
N LEU A 280 26.82 -25.62 -1.81
CA LEU A 280 26.35 -26.89 -2.34
C LEU A 280 25.97 -26.79 -3.83
N TYR A 281 25.29 -25.71 -4.25
CA TYR A 281 25.01 -25.47 -5.67
C TYR A 281 26.29 -25.35 -6.49
N VAL A 282 27.30 -24.61 -6.00
CA VAL A 282 28.60 -24.47 -6.67
C VAL A 282 29.36 -25.80 -6.69
N HIS A 283 29.38 -26.55 -5.57
CA HIS A 283 29.99 -27.87 -5.51
C HIS A 283 29.39 -28.83 -6.54
N ASN A 284 28.06 -28.96 -6.57
CA ASN A 284 27.35 -29.84 -7.51
C ASN A 284 27.63 -29.46 -8.97
N ASN A 285 27.65 -28.16 -9.29
CA ASN A 285 28.00 -27.68 -10.63
C ASN A 285 29.45 -28.04 -11.02
N VAL A 286 30.40 -27.99 -10.09
CA VAL A 286 31.80 -28.38 -10.33
C VAL A 286 31.96 -29.89 -10.48
N MET A 287 31.30 -30.69 -9.64
CA MET A 287 31.32 -32.16 -9.75
C MET A 287 30.69 -32.63 -11.08
N LEU A 288 29.58 -32.01 -11.49
CA LEU A 288 28.95 -32.24 -12.79
C LEU A 288 29.89 -31.85 -13.95
N ALA A 289 30.57 -30.70 -13.86
CA ALA A 289 31.54 -30.25 -14.87
C ALA A 289 32.79 -31.14 -14.96
N PHE A 290 33.16 -31.83 -13.88
CA PHE A 290 34.22 -32.85 -13.87
C PHE A 290 33.74 -34.25 -14.29
N GLY A 291 32.46 -34.43 -14.61
CA GLY A 291 31.90 -35.71 -15.06
C GLY A 291 31.72 -36.73 -13.93
N THR A 292 31.64 -36.28 -12.68
CA THR A 292 31.40 -37.11 -11.49
C THR A 292 30.07 -36.70 -10.82
N PRO A 293 28.92 -37.06 -11.42
CA PRO A 293 27.59 -36.75 -10.86
C PRO A 293 27.21 -37.62 -9.66
#